data_AF-A0A532D2E2-F1
#
_entry.id   AF-A0A532D2E2-F1
#
_cell.length_a   1.000
_cell.length_b   1.000
_cell.length_c   1.000
_cell.angle_alpha   90.00
_cell.angle_beta   90.00
_cell.angle_gamma   90.00
#
_symmetry.space_group_name_H-M   'P 1'
#
loop_
_entity.id
_entity.type
_entity.pdbx_description
1 polymer ?
#
loop_
_entity_poly.entity_id
_entity_poly.type
_entity_poly.pdbx_seq_one_letter_code
_entity_poly.pdbx_strand_id
1 'polypeptide(L)'
;MLKIKKKAEKPKRTVLYNIVEDYSEFDAPGNVTVCAMTEAEDVPAHAKILSESYDVPHETMTTLLTTGGTYVYPQIGGILTRGLFACRIDSAGQGPKQTWTLDLMQFAEAEHVARSRAFPMVDAAWEVFWRTLPGELQAKLQQKNLGLDYRTLDRTVAKGGDIKYIDFRKDWSPHFKRLCIMPDGRLVQTGGLQEFAELHGITVARAKMLIEQGGTLEVNGEVLACQIVNGQPAVARFSEKSYTKARELVSSKGIHLMDALSEVGYADPAMMRGLARKTLRA
;
A
#
# COMPACT_ATOMS: atom_id res chain seq x y z
N MET A 1 -1.84 55.67 -0.59
CA MET A 1 -2.62 54.53 -0.07
C MET A 1 -2.27 53.27 -0.87
N LEU A 2 -1.43 52.39 -0.32
CA LEU A 2 -1.03 51.13 -0.95
C LEU A 2 -2.02 50.02 -0.57
N LYS A 3 -2.82 49.56 -1.54
CA LYS A 3 -3.72 48.41 -1.37
C LYS A 3 -2.90 47.12 -1.38
N ILE A 4 -2.69 46.52 -0.21
CA ILE A 4 -2.11 45.19 -0.07
C ILE A 4 -3.12 44.17 -0.65
N LYS A 5 -2.81 43.59 -1.81
CA LYS A 5 -3.57 42.45 -2.35
C LYS A 5 -3.36 41.26 -1.41
N LYS A 6 -4.44 40.79 -0.78
CA LYS A 6 -4.48 39.50 -0.07
C LYS A 6 -3.95 38.42 -1.03
N LYS A 7 -2.83 37.78 -0.69
CA LYS A 7 -2.37 36.57 -1.37
C LYS A 7 -3.52 35.55 -1.30
N ALA A 8 -3.91 35.01 -2.46
CA ALA A 8 -4.83 33.87 -2.48
C ALA A 8 -4.23 32.76 -1.61
N GLU A 9 -5.02 32.25 -0.65
CA GLU A 9 -4.64 31.07 0.11
C GLU A 9 -4.33 29.95 -0.90
N LYS A 10 -3.15 29.36 -0.78
CA LYS A 10 -2.84 28.14 -1.53
C LYS A 10 -3.91 27.10 -1.15
N PRO A 11 -4.52 26.39 -2.11
CA PRO A 11 -5.46 25.33 -1.78
C PRO A 11 -4.78 24.37 -0.82
N LYS A 12 -5.42 24.13 0.34
CA LYS A 12 -4.93 23.12 1.30
C LYS A 12 -4.81 21.80 0.54
N ARG A 13 -3.67 21.14 0.70
CA ARG A 13 -3.41 19.83 0.11
C ARG A 13 -4.45 18.87 0.70
N THR A 14 -5.29 18.26 -0.13
CA THR A 14 -6.28 17.27 0.31
C THR A 14 -5.52 16.10 0.93
N VAL A 15 -5.65 15.94 2.25
CA VAL A 15 -5.08 14.80 2.97
C VAL A 15 -6.07 13.66 2.81
N LEU A 16 -5.66 12.60 2.12
CA LEU A 16 -6.53 11.43 1.87
C LEU A 16 -6.81 10.65 3.15
N TYR A 17 -5.74 10.36 3.90
CA TYR A 17 -5.78 9.68 5.20
C TYR A 17 -4.93 10.45 6.19
N ASN A 18 -5.44 10.64 7.39
CA ASN A 18 -4.73 11.30 8.48
C ASN A 18 -4.46 10.37 9.66
N ILE A 19 -4.87 9.10 9.54
CA ILE A 19 -4.57 7.98 10.44
C ILE A 19 -4.14 6.80 9.58
N VAL A 20 -3.02 6.17 9.91
CA VAL A 20 -2.55 4.94 9.24
C VAL A 20 -2.07 3.97 10.32
N GLU A 21 -2.66 2.78 10.37
CA GLU A 21 -2.23 1.68 11.23
C GLU A 21 -1.92 0.45 10.36
N ASP A 22 -0.78 -0.18 10.59
CA ASP A 22 -0.34 -1.35 9.84
C ASP A 22 -0.50 -2.60 10.69
N TYR A 23 -1.23 -3.59 10.15
CA TYR A 23 -1.47 -4.88 10.78
C TYR A 23 -0.89 -6.02 9.95
N SER A 24 0.09 -5.72 9.09
CA SER A 24 0.84 -6.74 8.38
C SER A 24 1.76 -7.51 9.32
N GLU A 25 1.42 -8.79 9.55
CA GLU A 25 2.41 -9.79 9.91
C GLU A 25 3.02 -10.37 8.62
N PHE A 26 4.29 -10.75 8.65
CA PHE A 26 5.13 -11.00 7.47
C PHE A 26 4.66 -12.11 6.48
N ASP A 27 3.57 -12.83 6.75
CA ASP A 27 2.98 -13.85 5.87
C ASP A 27 1.48 -13.58 5.57
N ALA A 28 1.08 -13.80 4.30
CA ALA A 28 -0.32 -13.80 3.89
C ALA A 28 -1.10 -14.95 4.57
N PRO A 29 -2.42 -14.82 4.83
CA PRO A 29 -3.32 -13.72 4.50
C PRO A 29 -3.51 -12.79 5.70
N GLY A 30 -2.53 -11.92 6.01
CA GLY A 30 -2.56 -11.01 7.17
C GLY A 30 -2.36 -9.51 6.88
N ASN A 31 -1.69 -9.14 5.78
CA ASN A 31 -1.36 -7.75 5.42
C ASN A 31 -2.57 -6.83 5.19
N VAL A 32 -2.99 -6.09 6.21
CA VAL A 32 -3.99 -5.05 6.06
C VAL A 32 -3.48 -3.76 6.68
N THR A 33 -3.36 -2.73 5.85
CA THR A 33 -3.14 -1.37 6.33
C THR A 33 -4.50 -0.69 6.47
N VAL A 34 -4.78 -0.18 7.65
CA VAL A 34 -5.95 0.63 7.95
C VAL A 34 -5.60 2.08 7.67
N CYS A 35 -6.17 2.62 6.59
CA CYS A 35 -6.01 4.00 6.18
C CYS A 35 -7.29 4.78 6.50
N ALA A 36 -7.27 5.58 7.56
CA ALA A 36 -8.46 6.25 8.07
C ALA A 36 -8.38 7.78 8.01
N MET A 37 -9.55 8.42 8.01
CA MET A 37 -9.67 9.87 8.05
C MET A 37 -10.75 10.34 9.03
N THR A 38 -10.43 11.40 9.77
CA THR A 38 -11.38 12.14 10.64
C THR A 38 -12.00 13.36 9.96
N GLU A 39 -11.42 13.82 8.85
CA GLU A 39 -11.93 14.97 8.09
C GLU A 39 -13.18 14.61 7.27
N ALA A 40 -13.90 15.63 6.83
CA ALA A 40 -15.00 15.43 5.89
C ALA A 40 -14.45 14.97 4.53
N GLU A 41 -15.13 14.02 3.90
CA GLU A 41 -14.71 13.45 2.63
C GLU A 41 -14.99 14.39 1.45
N ASP A 42 -13.93 14.70 0.69
CA ASP A 42 -14.03 15.28 -0.65
C ASP A 42 -14.26 14.14 -1.66
N VAL A 43 -15.52 13.77 -1.87
CA VAL A 43 -15.90 12.61 -2.70
C VAL A 43 -15.30 12.69 -4.11
N PRO A 44 -15.34 13.82 -4.85
CA PRO A 44 -14.68 13.93 -6.15
C PRO A 44 -13.17 13.63 -6.12
N ALA A 45 -12.44 14.23 -5.17
CA ALA A 45 -11.00 13.98 -5.04
C ALA A 45 -10.71 12.53 -4.62
N HIS A 46 -11.51 12.00 -3.71
CA HIS A 46 -11.37 10.64 -3.20
C HIS A 46 -11.66 9.60 -4.28
N ALA A 47 -12.73 9.79 -5.04
CA ALA A 47 -13.11 8.92 -6.14
C ALA A 47 -12.02 8.83 -7.20
N LYS A 48 -11.39 9.97 -7.54
CA LYS A 48 -10.22 9.99 -8.44
C LYS A 48 -9.09 9.12 -7.91
N ILE A 49 -8.67 9.34 -6.66
CA ILE A 49 -7.52 8.63 -6.09
C ILE A 49 -7.79 7.13 -5.94
N LEU A 50 -8.98 6.75 -5.47
CA LEU A 50 -9.34 5.34 -5.30
C LEU A 50 -9.57 4.64 -6.63
N SER A 51 -10.15 5.32 -7.62
CA SER A 51 -10.31 4.80 -8.98
C SER A 51 -8.95 4.43 -9.57
N GLU A 52 -7.96 5.32 -9.45
CA GLU A 52 -6.59 5.07 -9.89
C GLU A 52 -5.91 3.97 -9.07
N SER A 53 -6.13 3.93 -7.75
CA SER A 53 -5.49 2.96 -6.85
C SER A 53 -6.01 1.54 -7.03
N TYR A 54 -7.31 1.38 -7.26
CA TYR A 54 -8.00 0.10 -7.30
C TYR A 54 -8.41 -0.33 -8.70
N ASP A 55 -8.13 0.48 -9.72
CA ASP A 55 -8.45 0.20 -11.12
C ASP A 55 -9.96 -0.06 -11.31
N VAL A 56 -10.77 0.77 -10.64
CA VAL A 56 -12.23 0.79 -10.76
C VAL A 56 -12.60 2.03 -11.57
N PRO A 57 -13.47 1.96 -12.57
CA PRO A 57 -13.85 3.14 -13.36
C PRO A 57 -14.31 4.30 -12.49
N HIS A 58 -13.89 5.52 -12.83
CA HIS A 58 -14.09 6.71 -11.99
C HIS A 58 -15.57 6.97 -11.63
N GLU A 59 -16.47 6.85 -12.61
CA GLU A 59 -17.92 7.00 -12.39
C GLU A 59 -18.47 5.92 -11.45
N THR A 60 -18.00 4.69 -11.61
CA THR A 60 -18.34 3.57 -10.71
C THR A 60 -17.83 3.83 -9.29
N MET A 61 -16.59 4.27 -9.13
CA MET A 61 -16.02 4.61 -7.82
C MET A 61 -16.79 5.76 -7.15
N THR A 62 -17.15 6.79 -7.91
CA THR A 62 -17.98 7.90 -7.42
C THR A 62 -19.33 7.39 -6.91
N THR A 63 -19.96 6.49 -7.66
CA THR A 63 -21.24 5.88 -7.28
C THR A 63 -21.08 5.05 -6.01
N LEU A 64 -20.08 4.17 -5.94
CA LEU A 64 -19.78 3.35 -4.77
C LEU A 64 -19.54 4.19 -3.52
N LEU A 65 -18.75 5.26 -3.62
CA LEU A 65 -18.52 6.18 -2.50
C LEU A 65 -19.80 6.94 -2.09
N THR A 66 -20.76 7.13 -2.99
CA THR A 66 -22.00 7.86 -2.66
C THR A 66 -23.07 6.95 -2.08
N THR A 67 -23.24 5.75 -2.63
CA THR A 67 -24.38 4.86 -2.33
C THR A 67 -24.00 3.57 -1.63
N GLY A 68 -22.71 3.27 -1.51
CA GLY A 68 -22.22 1.95 -1.12
C GLY A 68 -22.47 0.91 -2.22
N GLY A 69 -22.07 -0.33 -1.93
CA GLY A 69 -22.23 -1.48 -2.82
C GLY A 69 -20.91 -2.15 -3.16
N THR A 70 -20.92 -2.90 -4.27
CA THR A 70 -19.77 -3.69 -4.69
C THR A 70 -19.51 -3.54 -6.18
N TYR A 71 -18.24 -3.57 -6.58
CA TYR A 71 -17.81 -3.70 -7.95
C TYR A 71 -17.08 -5.03 -8.14
N VAL A 72 -17.63 -5.89 -8.98
CA VAL A 72 -17.00 -7.16 -9.36
C VAL A 72 -16.08 -6.88 -10.54
N TYR A 73 -14.82 -7.28 -10.43
CA TYR A 73 -13.85 -7.06 -11.50
C TYR A 73 -14.18 -7.96 -12.71
N PRO A 74 -14.14 -7.43 -13.94
CA PRO A 74 -14.40 -8.24 -15.13
C PRO A 74 -13.33 -9.30 -15.30
N GLN A 75 -13.73 -10.48 -15.78
CA GLN A 75 -12.79 -11.52 -16.18
C GLN A 75 -12.10 -11.09 -17.48
N ILE A 76 -10.85 -10.66 -17.38
CA ILE A 76 -9.98 -10.37 -18.52
C ILE A 76 -8.95 -11.50 -18.60
N GLY A 77 -8.81 -12.17 -19.74
CA GLY A 77 -8.05 -13.43 -19.88
C GLY A 77 -6.68 -13.43 -19.18
N GLY A 78 -6.38 -14.52 -18.46
CA GLY A 78 -5.20 -14.67 -17.60
C GLY A 78 -5.54 -15.16 -16.19
N ILE A 79 -4.54 -15.28 -15.30
CA ILE A 79 -4.74 -15.53 -13.86
C ILE A 79 -5.16 -14.21 -13.22
N LEU A 80 -6.47 -13.99 -13.14
CA LEU A 80 -7.03 -12.84 -12.41
C LEU A 80 -6.87 -13.09 -10.89
N THR A 81 -6.58 -12.06 -10.11
CA THR A 81 -6.52 -12.17 -8.63
C THR A 81 -7.41 -11.19 -7.89
N ARG A 82 -8.12 -10.32 -8.61
CA ARG A 82 -9.06 -9.34 -8.05
C ARG A 82 -10.47 -9.89 -8.19
N GLY A 83 -11.14 -10.15 -7.08
CA GLY A 83 -12.54 -10.60 -7.09
C GLY A 83 -13.49 -9.43 -7.05
N LEU A 84 -13.38 -8.60 -6.02
CA LEU A 84 -14.38 -7.59 -5.73
C LEU A 84 -13.78 -6.40 -4.98
N PHE A 85 -14.24 -5.20 -5.31
CA PHE A 85 -14.11 -4.02 -4.48
C PHE A 85 -15.44 -3.77 -3.76
N ALA A 86 -15.41 -3.45 -2.48
CA ALA A 86 -16.58 -3.16 -1.67
C ALA A 86 -16.49 -1.76 -1.07
N CYS A 87 -17.64 -1.10 -1.00
CA CYS A 87 -17.86 0.11 -0.22
C CYS A 87 -19.09 -0.10 0.67
N ARG A 88 -18.91 -0.07 1.98
CA ARG A 88 -19.99 -0.16 2.96
C ARG A 88 -20.21 1.21 3.58
N ILE A 89 -21.45 1.66 3.50
CA ILE A 89 -21.93 2.86 4.16
C ILE A 89 -22.91 2.41 5.22
N ASP A 90 -22.68 2.81 6.47
CA ASP A 90 -23.66 2.57 7.53
C ASP A 90 -24.92 3.41 7.26
N SER A 91 -26.04 2.73 7.06
CA SER A 91 -27.34 3.36 6.77
C SER A 91 -27.88 4.16 7.96
N ALA A 92 -27.43 3.87 9.18
CA ALA A 92 -27.76 4.65 10.37
C ALA A 92 -26.85 5.89 10.53
N GLY A 93 -25.77 5.99 9.74
CA GLY A 93 -24.80 7.09 9.79
C GLY A 93 -23.99 7.16 11.09
N GLN A 94 -23.94 6.07 11.86
CA GLN A 94 -23.27 6.00 13.16
C GLN A 94 -21.82 5.50 13.04
N GLY A 95 -21.54 4.65 12.05
CA GLY A 95 -20.22 4.12 11.74
C GLY A 95 -19.50 4.86 10.60
N PRO A 96 -18.16 4.73 10.51
CA PRO A 96 -17.41 5.26 9.38
C PRO A 96 -17.78 4.51 8.10
N LYS A 97 -17.69 5.19 6.95
CA LYS A 97 -17.69 4.52 5.64
C LYS A 97 -16.45 3.63 5.53
N GLN A 98 -16.60 2.45 4.95
CA GLN A 98 -15.52 1.46 4.86
C GLN A 98 -15.35 0.97 3.43
N THR A 99 -14.12 0.91 2.94
CA THR A 99 -13.78 0.28 1.66
C THR A 99 -12.74 -0.81 1.81
N TRP A 100 -12.83 -1.85 0.98
CA TRP A 100 -11.86 -2.94 0.96
C TRP A 100 -11.95 -3.70 -0.37
N THR A 101 -10.98 -4.59 -0.58
CA THR A 101 -10.98 -5.54 -1.70
C THR A 101 -11.02 -6.98 -1.19
N LEU A 102 -11.57 -7.86 -2.03
CA LEU A 102 -11.50 -9.31 -1.92
C LEU A 102 -10.76 -9.88 -3.12
N ASP A 103 -9.90 -10.86 -2.87
CA ASP A 103 -9.36 -11.71 -3.94
C ASP A 103 -10.43 -12.65 -4.52
N LEU A 104 -10.08 -13.44 -5.53
CA LEU A 104 -11.03 -14.37 -6.16
C LEU A 104 -11.55 -15.46 -5.21
N MET A 105 -10.72 -15.96 -4.28
CA MET A 105 -11.13 -17.01 -3.35
C MET A 105 -12.11 -16.47 -2.31
N GLN A 106 -11.79 -15.29 -1.76
CA GLN A 106 -12.68 -14.57 -0.85
C GLN A 106 -13.96 -14.13 -1.54
N PHE A 107 -13.88 -13.71 -2.81
CA PHE A 107 -15.06 -13.38 -3.58
C PHE A 107 -15.95 -14.61 -3.82
N ALA A 108 -15.38 -15.74 -4.22
CA ALA A 108 -16.13 -16.99 -4.40
C ALA A 108 -16.81 -17.44 -3.09
N GLU A 109 -16.13 -17.28 -1.95
CA GLU A 109 -16.72 -17.53 -0.64
C GLU A 109 -17.85 -16.54 -0.32
N ALA A 110 -17.65 -15.25 -0.59
CA ALA A 110 -18.69 -14.23 -0.39
C ALA A 110 -19.92 -14.48 -1.27
N GLU A 111 -19.73 -14.94 -2.52
CA GLU A 111 -20.83 -15.36 -3.39
C GLU A 111 -21.59 -16.55 -2.79
N HIS A 112 -20.88 -17.52 -2.23
CA HIS A 112 -21.51 -18.66 -1.58
C HIS A 112 -22.32 -18.24 -0.33
N VAL A 113 -21.77 -17.36 0.51
CA VAL A 113 -22.47 -16.79 1.67
C VAL A 113 -23.70 -15.99 1.24
N ALA A 114 -23.57 -15.12 0.25
CA ALA A 114 -24.67 -14.31 -0.28
C ALA A 114 -25.83 -15.18 -0.77
N ARG A 115 -25.53 -16.23 -1.54
CA ARG A 115 -26.55 -17.16 -2.07
C ARG A 115 -27.19 -18.02 -0.99
N SER A 116 -26.40 -18.56 -0.07
CA SER A 116 -26.89 -19.48 0.97
C SER A 116 -27.77 -18.79 2.00
N ARG A 117 -27.55 -17.50 2.27
CA ARG A 117 -28.27 -16.73 3.29
C ARG A 117 -29.20 -15.65 2.74
N ALA A 118 -29.29 -15.52 1.41
CA ALA A 118 -29.99 -14.42 0.74
C ALA A 118 -29.55 -13.02 1.24
N PHE A 119 -28.25 -12.84 1.48
CA PHE A 119 -27.67 -11.60 1.97
C PHE A 119 -27.25 -10.67 0.83
N PRO A 120 -27.30 -9.33 1.03
CA PRO A 120 -26.65 -8.39 0.12
C PRO A 120 -25.16 -8.73 -0.04
N MET A 121 -24.64 -8.63 -1.28
CA MET A 121 -23.25 -9.00 -1.58
C MET A 121 -22.24 -8.23 -0.72
N VAL A 122 -22.51 -6.95 -0.41
CA VAL A 122 -21.63 -6.14 0.45
C VAL A 122 -21.54 -6.67 1.88
N ASP A 123 -22.63 -7.22 2.42
CA ASP A 123 -22.66 -7.78 3.77
C ASP A 123 -21.99 -9.16 3.83
N ALA A 124 -22.22 -9.98 2.80
CA ALA A 124 -21.50 -11.24 2.65
C ALA A 124 -19.99 -11.02 2.47
N ALA A 125 -19.60 -10.02 1.66
CA ALA A 125 -18.22 -9.62 1.48
C ALA A 125 -17.60 -9.09 2.77
N TRP A 126 -18.37 -8.37 3.60
CA TRP A 126 -17.92 -7.93 4.92
C TRP A 126 -17.69 -9.12 5.87
N GLU A 127 -18.58 -10.10 5.89
CA GLU A 127 -18.43 -11.28 6.75
C GLU A 127 -17.18 -12.09 6.41
N VAL A 128 -16.89 -12.26 5.11
CA VAL A 128 -15.67 -12.92 4.63
C VAL A 128 -14.44 -12.06 4.88
N PHE A 129 -14.54 -10.74 4.69
CA PHE A 129 -13.43 -9.83 4.97
C PHE A 129 -13.05 -9.85 6.46
N TRP A 130 -14.04 -9.63 7.34
CA TRP A 130 -13.87 -9.51 8.79
C TRP A 130 -13.17 -10.72 9.40
N ARG A 131 -13.60 -11.94 9.06
CA ARG A 131 -13.01 -13.18 9.58
C ARG A 131 -11.54 -13.36 9.22
N THR A 132 -11.07 -12.71 8.15
CA THR A 132 -9.67 -12.75 7.70
C THR A 132 -8.81 -11.65 8.29
N LEU A 133 -9.38 -10.73 9.07
CA LEU A 133 -8.61 -9.68 9.73
C LEU A 133 -7.83 -10.24 10.92
N PRO A 134 -6.64 -9.69 11.24
CA PRO A 134 -5.92 -9.98 12.47
C PRO A 134 -6.80 -9.75 13.70
N GLY A 135 -6.66 -10.61 14.73
CA GLY A 135 -7.48 -10.55 15.94
C GLY A 135 -7.37 -9.21 16.68
N GLU A 136 -6.18 -8.59 16.70
CA GLU A 136 -5.99 -7.24 17.25
C GLU A 136 -6.84 -6.20 16.50
N LEU A 137 -6.82 -6.22 15.16
CA LEU A 137 -7.60 -5.30 14.35
C LEU A 137 -9.11 -5.53 14.55
N GLN A 138 -9.56 -6.78 14.63
CA GLN A 138 -10.95 -7.07 14.96
C GLN A 138 -11.35 -6.47 16.32
N ALA A 139 -10.49 -6.62 17.34
CA ALA A 139 -10.73 -6.06 18.67
C ALA A 139 -10.76 -4.52 18.67
N LYS A 140 -9.90 -3.87 17.87
CA LYS A 140 -9.90 -2.41 17.71
C LYS A 140 -11.11 -1.90 16.93
N LEU A 141 -11.56 -2.60 15.90
CA LEU A 141 -12.75 -2.23 15.13
C LEU A 141 -14.05 -2.29 15.95
N GLN A 142 -14.06 -3.04 17.05
CA GLN A 142 -15.16 -3.02 18.03
C GLN A 142 -15.11 -1.81 18.97
N GLN A 143 -14.01 -1.08 19.02
CA GLN A 143 -13.84 0.12 19.84
C GLN A 143 -14.21 1.37 19.05
N LYS A 144 -14.73 2.38 19.75
CA LYS A 144 -14.97 3.68 19.15
C LYS A 144 -13.65 4.26 18.60
N ASN A 145 -13.65 4.70 17.35
CA ASN A 145 -12.48 5.27 16.67
C ASN A 145 -11.22 4.40 16.75
N LEU A 146 -11.37 3.07 16.59
CA LEU A 146 -10.26 2.10 16.65
C LEU A 146 -9.53 2.05 18.00
N GLY A 147 -10.08 2.67 19.05
CA GLY A 147 -9.41 2.80 20.35
C GLY A 147 -8.32 3.88 20.37
N LEU A 148 -8.28 4.77 19.38
CA LEU A 148 -7.29 5.85 19.31
C LEU A 148 -7.36 6.78 20.53
N ASP A 149 -6.21 7.03 21.16
CA ASP A 149 -6.07 8.07 22.17
C ASP A 149 -5.85 9.44 21.51
N TYR A 150 -6.92 10.25 21.48
CA TYR A 150 -6.89 11.60 20.93
C TYR A 150 -5.88 12.54 21.60
N ARG A 151 -5.40 12.21 22.80
CA ARG A 151 -4.36 13.00 23.50
C ARG A 151 -2.97 12.79 22.90
N THR A 152 -2.75 11.66 22.25
CA THR A 152 -1.45 11.29 21.65
C THR A 152 -1.39 11.59 20.16
N LEU A 153 -2.54 11.88 19.52
CA LEU A 153 -2.62 12.24 18.11
C LEU A 153 -2.15 13.67 17.84
N ASP A 154 -1.70 13.91 16.61
CA ASP A 154 -1.45 15.27 16.14
C ASP A 154 -2.72 16.12 16.28
N ARG A 155 -2.55 17.38 16.71
CA ARG A 155 -3.67 18.29 17.00
C ARG A 155 -4.57 18.54 15.79
N THR A 156 -4.07 18.40 14.56
CA THR A 156 -4.88 18.56 13.34
C THR A 156 -5.78 17.35 13.12
N VAL A 157 -5.30 16.14 13.40
CA VAL A 157 -6.06 14.88 13.34
C VAL A 157 -7.11 14.84 14.44
N ALA A 158 -6.72 15.19 15.67
CA ALA A 158 -7.60 15.17 16.83
C ALA A 158 -8.78 16.15 16.71
N LYS A 159 -8.59 17.28 16.02
CA LYS A 159 -9.66 18.26 15.74
C LYS A 159 -10.77 17.73 14.84
N GLY A 160 -10.50 16.72 14.00
CA GLY A 160 -11.51 16.10 13.14
C GLY A 160 -12.54 15.26 13.92
N GLY A 161 -12.24 14.88 15.17
CA GLY A 161 -13.14 14.09 16.00
C GLY A 161 -13.24 12.63 15.54
N ASP A 162 -14.46 12.10 15.46
CA ASP A 162 -14.71 10.69 15.12
C ASP A 162 -14.29 10.37 13.69
N ILE A 163 -13.72 9.16 13.50
CA ILE A 163 -13.32 8.65 12.17
C ILE A 163 -14.56 8.63 11.27
N LYS A 164 -14.43 9.20 10.07
CA LYS A 164 -15.51 9.29 9.07
C LYS A 164 -15.38 8.24 7.99
N TYR A 165 -14.16 7.81 7.72
CA TYR A 165 -13.89 6.85 6.65
C TYR A 165 -12.66 6.00 6.98
N ILE A 166 -12.70 4.73 6.55
CA ILE A 166 -11.62 3.75 6.65
C ILE A 166 -11.48 3.04 5.30
N ASP A 167 -10.29 3.06 4.72
CA ASP A 167 -9.89 2.20 3.61
C ASP A 167 -8.99 1.09 4.14
N PHE A 168 -9.43 -0.15 4.00
CA PHE A 168 -8.62 -1.31 4.31
C PHE A 168 -7.82 -1.71 3.08
N ARG A 169 -6.56 -1.27 3.06
CA ARG A 169 -5.63 -1.62 2.00
C ARG A 169 -5.02 -2.97 2.30
N LYS A 170 -5.54 -4.00 1.64
CA LYS A 170 -4.90 -5.31 1.62
C LYS A 170 -3.79 -5.31 0.57
N ASP A 171 -2.57 -5.57 0.99
CA ASP A 171 -1.44 -5.84 0.08
C ASP A 171 -1.52 -7.25 -0.54
N TRP A 172 -2.70 -7.87 -0.56
CA TRP A 172 -2.91 -9.29 -0.85
C TRP A 172 -3.10 -9.61 -2.33
N SER A 173 -2.24 -9.05 -3.16
CA SER A 173 -2.00 -9.73 -4.42
C SER A 173 -0.61 -10.36 -4.34
N PRO A 174 -0.47 -11.68 -4.59
CA PRO A 174 0.80 -12.23 -5.09
C PRO A 174 1.21 -11.61 -6.45
N HIS A 175 0.53 -10.56 -6.91
CA HIS A 175 0.82 -9.72 -8.05
C HIS A 175 0.83 -8.21 -7.70
N PHE A 176 0.85 -7.83 -6.41
CA PHE A 176 1.27 -6.48 -6.00
C PHE A 176 2.79 -6.50 -6.02
N LYS A 177 3.32 -5.92 -7.10
CA LYS A 177 4.67 -6.20 -7.58
C LYS A 177 5.71 -5.52 -6.71
N ARG A 178 6.68 -6.29 -6.20
CA ARG A 178 7.89 -5.77 -5.54
C ARG A 178 8.69 -4.98 -6.57
N LEU A 179 8.90 -3.70 -6.31
CA LEU A 179 9.68 -2.81 -7.17
C LEU A 179 11.17 -2.98 -6.83
N CYS A 180 11.91 -3.59 -7.73
CA CYS A 180 13.37 -3.63 -7.68
C CYS A 180 13.95 -2.61 -8.65
N ILE A 181 14.85 -1.75 -8.15
CA ILE A 181 15.69 -0.92 -9.02
C ILE A 181 16.86 -1.79 -9.49
N MET A 182 16.98 -1.96 -10.80
CA MET A 182 18.10 -2.68 -11.41
C MET A 182 19.30 -1.75 -11.63
N PRO A 183 20.53 -2.28 -11.79
CA PRO A 183 21.72 -1.46 -12.01
C PRO A 183 21.63 -0.56 -13.26
N ASP A 184 20.89 -1.00 -14.27
CA ASP A 184 20.64 -0.25 -15.51
C ASP A 184 19.53 0.82 -15.37
N GLY A 185 18.97 0.99 -14.17
CA GLY A 185 17.90 1.93 -13.88
C GLY A 185 16.50 1.45 -14.24
N ARG A 186 16.34 0.22 -14.72
CA ARG A 186 15.01 -0.35 -14.91
C ARG A 186 14.36 -0.61 -13.56
N LEU A 187 13.08 -0.26 -13.47
CA LEU A 187 12.20 -0.72 -12.40
C LEU A 187 11.62 -2.06 -12.84
N VAL A 188 12.06 -3.13 -12.19
CA VAL A 188 11.53 -4.47 -12.41
C VAL A 188 10.56 -4.79 -11.29
N GLN A 189 9.48 -5.46 -11.68
CA GLN A 189 8.34 -5.73 -10.84
C GLN A 189 8.14 -7.24 -10.75
N THR A 190 8.22 -7.83 -9.55
CA THR A 190 8.04 -9.28 -9.34
C THR A 190 6.82 -9.55 -8.46
N GLY A 191 5.99 -10.52 -8.83
CA GLY A 191 4.77 -10.90 -8.11
C GLY A 191 5.03 -11.77 -6.89
N GLY A 192 5.91 -12.77 -6.99
CA GLY A 192 6.15 -13.77 -5.93
C GLY A 192 7.63 -13.97 -5.54
N LEU A 193 7.88 -14.65 -4.41
CA LEU A 193 9.23 -15.01 -3.95
C LEU A 193 9.98 -15.90 -4.96
N GLN A 194 9.25 -16.77 -5.66
CA GLN A 194 9.80 -17.64 -6.70
C GLN A 194 10.33 -16.82 -7.89
N GLU A 195 9.50 -15.94 -8.43
CA GLU A 195 9.86 -15.04 -9.54
C GLU A 195 10.98 -14.08 -9.15
N PHE A 196 10.95 -13.57 -7.92
CA PHE A 196 12.05 -12.75 -7.37
C PHE A 196 13.35 -13.56 -7.28
N ALA A 197 13.29 -14.78 -6.78
CA ALA A 197 14.45 -15.66 -6.66
C ALA A 197 15.05 -15.99 -8.03
N GLU A 198 14.20 -16.32 -9.02
CA GLU A 198 14.60 -16.61 -10.40
C GLU A 198 15.21 -15.39 -11.09
N LEU A 199 14.56 -14.22 -11.00
CA LEU A 199 15.06 -12.96 -11.54
C LEU A 199 16.48 -12.64 -11.01
N HIS A 200 16.69 -12.94 -9.73
CA HIS A 200 17.93 -12.62 -9.06
C HIS A 200 18.95 -13.76 -9.08
N GLY A 201 18.61 -14.95 -9.57
CA GLY A 201 19.51 -16.11 -9.54
C GLY A 201 19.86 -16.55 -8.12
N ILE A 202 18.92 -16.42 -7.18
CA ILE A 202 19.06 -16.84 -5.78
C ILE A 202 18.05 -17.94 -5.44
N THR A 203 18.19 -18.56 -4.27
CA THR A 203 17.19 -19.52 -3.79
C THR A 203 16.01 -18.79 -3.14
N VAL A 204 14.84 -19.41 -3.16
CA VAL A 204 13.64 -18.89 -2.49
C VAL A 204 13.87 -18.63 -1.00
N ALA A 205 14.65 -19.48 -0.32
CA ALA A 205 15.03 -19.28 1.08
C ALA A 205 15.86 -18.01 1.31
N ARG A 206 16.83 -17.72 0.41
CA ARG A 206 17.64 -16.50 0.47
C ARG A 206 16.81 -15.26 0.14
N ALA A 207 15.89 -15.38 -0.83
CA ALA A 207 14.93 -14.32 -1.16
C ALA A 207 14.04 -13.98 0.04
N LYS A 208 13.47 -15.00 0.70
CA LYS A 208 12.63 -14.84 1.90
C LYS A 208 13.39 -14.10 3.01
N MET A 209 14.58 -14.59 3.35
CA MET A 209 15.42 -14.01 4.40
C MET A 209 15.76 -12.52 4.13
N LEU A 210 16.17 -12.19 2.91
CA LEU A 210 16.52 -10.80 2.55
C LEU A 210 15.31 -9.87 2.64
N ILE A 211 14.13 -10.34 2.22
CA ILE A 211 12.90 -9.54 2.17
C ILE A 211 12.32 -9.30 3.57
N GLU A 212 12.43 -10.28 4.47
CA GLU A 212 11.91 -10.17 5.84
C GLU A 212 12.82 -9.36 6.76
N GLN A 213 14.13 -9.57 6.63
CA GLN A 213 15.11 -9.03 7.57
C GLN A 213 15.79 -7.75 7.05
N GLY A 214 15.61 -7.44 5.76
CA GLY A 214 16.40 -6.43 5.09
C GLY A 214 17.89 -6.80 5.01
N GLY A 215 18.73 -5.82 4.71
CA GLY A 215 20.17 -5.98 4.64
C GLY A 215 20.69 -6.22 3.24
N THR A 216 21.82 -6.91 3.13
CA THR A 216 22.52 -7.12 1.85
C THR A 216 22.72 -8.58 1.53
N LEU A 217 22.55 -8.95 0.27
CA LEU A 217 22.81 -10.29 -0.24
C LEU A 217 23.72 -10.24 -1.46
N GLU A 218 24.91 -10.82 -1.36
CA GLU A 218 25.82 -10.94 -2.50
C GLU A 218 25.35 -12.02 -3.48
N VAL A 219 25.40 -11.68 -4.77
CA VAL A 219 25.00 -12.55 -5.87
C VAL A 219 25.96 -12.33 -7.03
N ASN A 220 26.86 -13.29 -7.29
CA ASN A 220 27.79 -13.26 -8.42
C ASN A 220 28.61 -11.95 -8.54
N GLY A 221 29.13 -11.44 -7.42
CA GLY A 221 29.90 -10.18 -7.37
C GLY A 221 29.04 -8.91 -7.30
N GLU A 222 27.75 -9.00 -7.59
CA GLU A 222 26.77 -7.95 -7.37
C GLU A 222 26.16 -8.03 -5.95
N VAL A 223 25.41 -7.01 -5.55
CA VAL A 223 24.70 -7.02 -4.28
C VAL A 223 23.24 -6.61 -4.44
N LEU A 224 22.36 -7.37 -3.81
CA LEU A 224 20.99 -6.95 -3.52
C LEU A 224 20.99 -6.26 -2.18
N ALA A 225 20.52 -5.02 -2.14
CA ALA A 225 20.29 -4.27 -0.92
C ALA A 225 18.78 -4.17 -0.71
N CYS A 226 18.33 -4.54 0.49
CA CYS A 226 16.95 -4.41 0.91
C CYS A 226 16.89 -3.51 2.14
N GLN A 227 16.19 -2.38 2.03
CA GLN A 227 15.84 -1.56 3.18
C GLN A 227 14.38 -1.80 3.52
N ILE A 228 14.11 -1.99 4.81
CA ILE A 228 12.74 -2.01 5.31
C ILE A 228 12.37 -0.57 5.63
N VAL A 229 11.54 0.06 4.80
CA VAL A 229 11.08 1.43 4.98
C VAL A 229 9.59 1.37 5.31
N ASN A 230 9.22 1.80 6.52
CA ASN A 230 7.84 1.73 7.01
C ASN A 230 7.24 0.32 6.88
N GLY A 231 8.00 -0.71 7.25
CA GLY A 231 7.56 -2.10 7.15
C GLY A 231 7.62 -2.71 5.74
N GLN A 232 7.94 -1.92 4.70
CA GLN A 232 7.99 -2.41 3.32
C GLN A 232 9.42 -2.66 2.81
N PRO A 233 9.68 -3.80 2.14
CA PRO A 233 10.97 -4.09 1.55
C PRO A 233 11.18 -3.29 0.27
N ALA A 234 12.07 -2.30 0.32
CA ALA A 234 12.58 -1.59 -0.84
C ALA A 234 13.88 -2.25 -1.30
N VAL A 235 13.87 -2.86 -2.49
CA VAL A 235 15.01 -3.61 -3.01
C VAL A 235 15.69 -2.85 -4.15
N ALA A 236 17.02 -2.79 -4.09
CA ALA A 236 17.86 -2.31 -5.18
C ALA A 236 18.98 -3.31 -5.43
N ARG A 237 19.27 -3.55 -6.71
CA ARG A 237 20.40 -4.36 -7.14
C ARG A 237 21.50 -3.46 -7.66
N PHE A 238 22.71 -3.68 -7.17
CA PHE A 238 23.89 -2.90 -7.51
C PHE A 238 24.90 -3.75 -8.25
N SER A 239 25.48 -3.19 -9.31
CA SER A 239 26.58 -3.83 -10.03
C SER A 239 27.80 -4.05 -9.12
N GLU A 240 28.68 -4.97 -9.50
CA GLU A 240 29.96 -5.19 -8.81
C GLU A 240 30.78 -3.91 -8.65
N LYS A 241 30.77 -3.04 -9.68
CA LYS A 241 31.45 -1.74 -9.65
C LYS A 241 30.87 -0.82 -8.59
N SER A 242 29.53 -0.70 -8.54
CA SER A 242 28.83 0.13 -7.56
C SER A 242 29.05 -0.40 -6.13
N TYR A 243 29.05 -1.73 -5.98
CA TYR A 243 29.27 -2.37 -4.70
C TYR A 243 30.71 -2.17 -4.19
N THR A 244 31.71 -2.31 -5.06
CA THR A 244 33.12 -2.02 -4.72
C THR A 244 33.30 -0.58 -4.27
N LYS A 245 32.70 0.38 -4.98
CA LYS A 245 32.72 1.78 -4.57
C LYS A 245 32.05 2.01 -3.21
N ALA A 246 30.95 1.31 -2.91
CA ALA A 246 30.32 1.39 -1.60
C ALA A 246 31.22 0.84 -0.48
N ARG A 247 31.94 -0.27 -0.71
CA ARG A 247 32.91 -0.81 0.26
C ARG A 247 34.10 0.13 0.49
N GLU A 248 34.56 0.82 -0.54
CA GLU A 248 35.59 1.87 -0.40
C GLU A 248 35.09 3.03 0.47
N LEU A 249 33.83 3.43 0.32
CA LEU A 249 33.20 4.46 1.18
C LEU A 249 33.07 4.00 2.63
N VAL A 250 32.72 2.74 2.88
CA VAL A 250 32.72 2.14 4.23
C VAL A 250 34.12 2.23 4.85
N SER A 251 35.15 1.80 4.13
CA SER A 251 36.53 1.81 4.62
C SER A 251 37.10 3.23 4.85
N SER A 252 36.73 4.19 4.00
CA SER A 252 37.27 5.56 4.05
C SER A 252 36.50 6.50 4.98
N LYS A 253 35.19 6.33 5.11
CA LYS A 253 34.32 7.21 5.92
C LYS A 253 33.81 6.54 7.20
N GLY A 254 33.98 5.24 7.37
CA GLY A 254 33.49 4.49 8.54
C GLY A 254 31.96 4.40 8.63
N ILE A 255 31.25 4.57 7.51
CA ILE A 255 29.79 4.55 7.45
C ILE A 255 29.25 3.13 7.26
N HIS A 256 27.97 2.90 7.57
CA HIS A 256 27.32 1.61 7.36
C HIS A 256 27.18 1.30 5.85
N LEU A 257 27.30 0.02 5.47
CA LEU A 257 27.30 -0.39 4.07
C LEU A 257 26.02 0.00 3.31
N MET A 258 24.86 -0.05 3.97
CA MET A 258 23.60 0.40 3.37
C MET A 258 23.59 1.90 3.06
N ASP A 259 24.20 2.72 3.92
CA ASP A 259 24.29 4.17 3.69
C ASP A 259 25.24 4.47 2.52
N ALA A 260 26.35 3.73 2.45
CA ALA A 260 27.28 3.80 1.32
C ALA A 260 26.62 3.38 -0.01
N LEU A 261 25.81 2.33 0.00
CA LEU A 261 25.05 1.88 -1.16
C LEU A 261 23.98 2.90 -1.59
N SER A 262 23.29 3.51 -0.64
CA SER A 262 22.36 4.62 -0.91
C SER A 262 23.10 5.81 -1.54
N GLU A 263 24.25 6.23 -1.00
CA GLU A 263 25.06 7.33 -1.56
C GLU A 263 25.47 7.02 -3.01
N VAL A 264 25.95 5.81 -3.27
CA VAL A 264 26.33 5.37 -4.63
C VAL A 264 25.13 5.34 -5.56
N GLY A 265 23.98 4.81 -5.11
CA GLY A 265 22.76 4.72 -5.90
C GLY A 265 22.17 6.10 -6.26
N TYR A 266 22.14 7.04 -5.32
CA TYR A 266 21.70 8.42 -5.57
C TYR A 266 22.63 9.17 -6.54
N ALA A 267 23.94 8.89 -6.47
CA ALA A 267 24.92 9.47 -7.36
C ALA A 267 24.95 8.82 -8.75
N ASP A 268 24.28 7.68 -8.96
CA ASP A 268 24.23 6.97 -10.23
C ASP A 268 23.05 7.46 -11.10
N PRO A 269 23.32 8.18 -12.21
CA PRO A 269 22.26 8.71 -13.07
C PRO A 269 21.46 7.62 -13.79
N ALA A 270 21.99 6.40 -13.93
CA ALA A 270 21.24 5.29 -14.49
C ALA A 270 20.19 4.82 -13.48
N MET A 271 20.57 4.52 -12.24
CA MET A 271 19.64 4.08 -11.19
C MET A 271 18.54 5.10 -10.91
N MET A 272 18.87 6.40 -10.92
CA MET A 272 17.89 7.47 -10.68
C MET A 272 16.91 7.68 -11.85
N ARG A 273 17.22 7.18 -13.05
CA ARG A 273 16.38 7.35 -14.26
C ARG A 273 15.02 6.67 -14.14
N GLY A 274 14.96 5.50 -13.51
CA GLY A 274 13.72 4.77 -13.27
C GLY A 274 12.77 5.52 -12.33
N LEU A 275 13.33 6.15 -11.29
CA LEU A 275 12.59 6.95 -10.31
C LEU A 275 12.08 8.28 -10.91
N ALA A 276 12.89 8.95 -11.73
CA ALA A 276 12.53 10.23 -12.36
C ALA A 276 11.40 10.13 -13.42
N ARG A 277 11.27 8.99 -14.10
CA ARG A 277 10.18 8.77 -15.08
C ARG A 277 8.80 8.63 -14.42
N LYS A 278 8.73 8.26 -13.14
CA LYS A 278 7.47 8.15 -12.38
C LYS A 278 6.92 9.54 -12.01
N THR A 279 7.78 10.54 -11.81
CA THR A 279 7.39 11.93 -11.52
C THR A 279 6.95 12.72 -12.76
N LEU A 280 7.30 12.27 -13.97
CA LEU A 280 7.04 12.97 -15.24
C LEU A 280 5.85 12.41 -16.04
N ARG A 281 5.15 11.40 -15.52
CA ARG A 281 3.88 10.89 -16.05
C ARG A 281 2.71 11.24 -15.12
N ALA A 282 2.63 12.51 -14.73
CA ALA A 282 1.51 13.11 -14.02
C ALA A 282 0.74 14.04 -14.96
#